data_AF-A0A838PBM9-F1
#
_entry.id   AF-A0A838PBM9-F1
#
_cell.length_a   1.000
_cell.length_b   1.000
_cell.length_c   1.000
_cell.angle_alpha   90.00
_cell.angle_beta   90.00
_cell.angle_gamma   90.00
#
_symmetry.space_group_name_H-M   'P 1'
#
loop_
_entity.id
_entity.type
_entity.pdbx_description
1 polymer ?
#
loop_
_entity_poly.entity_id
_entity_poly.type
_entity_poly.pdbx_seq_one_letter_code
_entity_poly.pdbx_strand_id
1 'polypeptide(L)'
;MTIDPTLNEWLNLLLRWVHVFAGIMWVGTTYYFTWLDARLSEEEKAVANTGTPAQVWMVHSGGFYAVEKRKVPDLISRHLHWFRWEAGTTWLSGMALLVLVYYLGGGALVDPDVSEISVVAAVGLGLGLLIGGGIVYDLMMMSPLGRNERAFAVIAYLMVVGISYGLSRVFSGRAAYIQVGSMFGTIMAANVWMHILPAQKKMIAAIKEGRKPDDALSAQAKLRSKQNTFMAVPVVFLMISNHFPGVAYGDRYNWAILSILVLLGWVAAKFIRRA
;
A
#
# COMPACT_ATOMS: atom_id res chain seq x y z
N MET A 1 19.87 3.29 -24.88
CA MET A 1 20.93 2.37 -24.43
C MET A 1 20.32 0.98 -24.43
N THR A 2 20.71 0.10 -25.34
CA THR A 2 20.17 -1.27 -25.40
C THR A 2 20.91 -2.11 -24.35
N ILE A 3 20.20 -2.52 -23.30
CA ILE A 3 20.71 -3.45 -22.29
C ILE A 3 20.90 -4.81 -22.97
N ASP A 4 21.99 -5.51 -22.66
CA ASP A 4 22.19 -6.89 -23.11
C ASP A 4 20.95 -7.76 -22.80
N PRO A 5 20.40 -8.52 -23.76
CA PRO A 5 19.16 -9.26 -23.56
C PRO A 5 19.22 -10.26 -22.39
N THR A 6 20.34 -10.97 -22.25
CA THR A 6 20.54 -11.96 -21.18
C THR A 6 20.58 -11.27 -19.82
N LEU A 7 21.32 -10.16 -19.73
CA LEU A 7 21.35 -9.34 -18.52
C LEU A 7 19.96 -8.78 -18.18
N ASN A 8 19.19 -8.33 -19.18
CA ASN A 8 17.84 -7.82 -18.97
C ASN A 8 16.88 -8.89 -18.42
N GLU A 9 16.99 -10.13 -18.89
CA GLU A 9 16.23 -11.27 -18.35
C GLU A 9 16.58 -11.55 -16.89
N TRP A 10 17.88 -11.62 -16.57
CA TRP A 10 18.34 -11.81 -15.18
C TRP A 10 17.91 -10.67 -14.26
N LEU A 11 17.99 -9.42 -14.73
CA LEU A 11 17.50 -8.26 -13.98
C LEU A 11 16.00 -8.33 -13.74
N ASN A 12 15.21 -8.70 -14.76
CA ASN A 12 13.77 -8.89 -14.61
C ASN A 12 13.46 -9.98 -13.58
N LEU A 13 14.13 -11.13 -13.66
CA LEU A 13 13.93 -12.25 -12.75
C LEU A 13 14.26 -11.85 -11.30
N LEU A 14 15.46 -11.31 -11.08
CA LEU A 14 15.94 -10.93 -9.76
C LEU A 14 15.06 -9.85 -9.13
N LEU A 15 14.76 -8.77 -9.87
CA LEU A 15 13.95 -7.68 -9.35
C LEU A 15 12.51 -8.11 -9.03
N ARG A 16 11.91 -8.96 -9.88
CA ARG A 16 10.57 -9.53 -9.60
C ARG A 16 10.60 -10.40 -8.36
N TRP A 17 11.61 -11.25 -8.21
CA TRP A 17 11.74 -12.12 -7.05
C TRP A 17 11.89 -11.31 -5.76
N VAL A 18 12.80 -10.33 -5.74
CA VAL A 18 12.97 -9.41 -4.61
C VAL A 18 11.68 -8.66 -4.31
N HIS A 19 11.02 -8.12 -5.34
CA HIS A 19 9.78 -7.35 -5.17
C HIS A 19 8.64 -8.17 -4.59
N VAL A 20 8.44 -9.39 -5.09
CA VAL A 20 7.40 -10.31 -4.58
C VAL A 20 7.69 -10.68 -3.14
N PHE A 21 8.94 -11.05 -2.81
CA PHE A 21 9.29 -11.41 -1.44
C PHE A 21 9.13 -10.23 -0.47
N ALA A 22 9.60 -9.04 -0.86
CA ALA A 22 9.40 -7.81 -0.09
C ALA A 22 7.90 -7.50 0.10
N GLY A 23 7.09 -7.66 -0.95
CA GLY A 23 5.65 -7.49 -0.91
C GLY A 23 4.96 -8.46 0.06
N ILE A 24 5.38 -9.74 0.09
CA ILE A 24 4.88 -10.73 1.06
C ILE A 24 5.17 -10.27 2.50
N MET A 25 6.40 -9.84 2.78
CA MET A 25 6.76 -9.35 4.11
C MET A 25 5.93 -8.11 4.49
N TRP A 26 5.76 -7.16 3.57
CA TRP A 26 5.07 -5.90 3.89
C TRP A 26 3.55 -6.04 3.99
N VAL A 27 2.91 -6.65 2.99
CA VAL A 27 1.46 -6.86 3.00
C VAL A 27 1.08 -7.84 4.10
N GLY A 28 1.89 -8.89 4.31
CA GLY A 28 1.72 -9.85 5.41
C GLY A 28 1.77 -9.18 6.78
N THR A 29 2.81 -8.38 7.06
CA THR A 29 2.91 -7.64 8.33
C THR A 29 1.77 -6.63 8.50
N THR A 30 1.34 -5.95 7.44
CA THR A 30 0.20 -5.02 7.47
C THR A 30 -1.08 -5.72 7.94
N TYR A 31 -1.39 -6.90 7.38
CA TYR A 31 -2.57 -7.66 7.77
C TYR A 31 -2.44 -8.28 9.16
N TYR A 32 -1.27 -8.81 9.51
CA TYR A 32 -0.98 -9.32 10.85
C TYR A 32 -1.22 -8.25 11.92
N PHE A 33 -0.66 -7.04 11.76
CA PHE A 33 -0.86 -5.96 12.73
C PHE A 33 -2.30 -5.42 12.74
N THR A 34 -3.00 -5.45 11.61
CA THR A 34 -4.41 -5.05 11.57
C THR A 34 -5.28 -6.02 12.37
N TRP A 35 -5.07 -7.33 12.19
CA TRP A 35 -5.74 -8.36 12.98
C TRP A 35 -5.39 -8.25 14.46
N LEU A 36 -4.09 -8.12 14.78
CA LEU A 36 -3.61 -8.02 16.15
C LEU A 36 -4.21 -6.81 16.88
N ASP A 37 -4.26 -5.64 16.23
CA ASP A 37 -4.88 -4.43 16.80
C ASP A 37 -6.39 -4.60 17.00
N ALA A 38 -7.09 -5.30 16.10
CA ALA A 38 -8.51 -5.59 16.25
C ALA A 38 -8.78 -6.49 17.47
N ARG A 39 -8.02 -7.59 17.62
CA ARG A 39 -8.14 -8.51 18.77
C ARG A 39 -7.78 -7.84 20.08
N LEU A 40 -6.69 -7.08 20.12
CA LEU A 40 -6.32 -6.31 21.31
C LEU A 40 -7.38 -5.28 21.69
N SER A 41 -8.04 -4.64 20.71
CA SER A 41 -9.12 -3.69 20.99
C SER A 41 -10.38 -4.38 21.54
N GLU A 42 -10.61 -5.66 21.23
CA GLU A 42 -11.69 -6.47 21.82
C GLU A 42 -11.33 -6.84 23.27
N GLU A 43 -10.11 -7.30 23.49
CA GLU A 43 -9.58 -7.63 24.83
C GLU A 43 -9.58 -6.41 25.75
N GLU A 44 -9.13 -5.24 25.28
CA GLU A 44 -9.16 -3.97 26.02
C GLU A 44 -10.58 -3.62 26.52
N LYS A 45 -11.62 -3.96 25.76
CA LYS A 45 -13.02 -3.76 26.18
C LYS A 45 -13.46 -4.81 27.19
N ALA A 46 -13.05 -6.07 27.02
CA ALA A 46 -13.41 -7.16 27.92
C ALA A 46 -12.82 -6.96 29.33
N VAL A 47 -11.60 -6.43 29.42
CA VAL A 47 -10.87 -6.24 30.69
C VAL A 47 -10.97 -4.82 31.25
N ALA A 48 -11.80 -3.95 30.65
CA ALA A 48 -11.82 -2.50 30.91
C ALA A 48 -11.99 -2.09 32.39
N ASN A 49 -12.50 -2.99 33.24
CA ASN A 49 -12.72 -2.75 34.68
C ASN A 49 -12.11 -3.81 35.59
N THR A 50 -11.26 -4.71 35.07
CA THR A 50 -10.69 -5.81 35.86
C THR A 50 -9.28 -5.53 36.36
N GLY A 51 -8.64 -4.46 35.87
CA GLY A 51 -7.22 -4.17 36.13
C GLY A 51 -6.25 -5.14 35.45
N THR A 52 -6.76 -6.10 34.67
CA THR A 52 -5.96 -7.07 33.92
C THR A 52 -5.43 -6.43 32.63
N PRO A 53 -4.16 -6.64 32.27
CA PRO A 53 -3.66 -6.21 30.97
C PRO A 53 -4.39 -6.94 29.83
N ALA A 54 -4.77 -6.20 28.79
CA ALA A 54 -5.31 -6.79 27.57
C ALA A 54 -4.21 -7.55 26.82
N GLN A 55 -4.40 -8.85 26.60
CA GLN A 55 -3.40 -9.73 25.99
C GLN A 55 -4.03 -10.60 24.91
N VAL A 56 -3.33 -10.73 23.79
CA VAL A 56 -3.65 -11.73 22.77
C VAL A 56 -2.67 -12.88 22.90
N TRP A 57 -3.22 -14.08 23.09
CA TRP A 57 -2.45 -15.32 23.16
C TRP A 57 -2.38 -15.96 21.78
N MET A 58 -1.17 -16.32 21.35
CA MET A 58 -0.90 -16.89 20.04
C MET A 58 -0.02 -18.13 20.17
N VAL A 59 -0.16 -19.05 19.21
CA VAL A 59 0.70 -20.24 19.08
C VAL A 59 1.39 -20.20 17.73
N HIS A 60 2.71 -20.39 17.72
CA HIS A 60 3.50 -20.50 16.49
C HIS A 60 4.81 -21.26 16.74
N SER A 61 5.28 -22.05 15.76
CA SER A 61 6.55 -22.78 15.83
C SER A 61 6.79 -23.55 17.14
N GLY A 62 5.72 -24.14 17.71
CA GLY A 62 5.76 -24.92 18.96
C GLY A 62 5.75 -24.12 20.26
N GLY A 63 5.72 -22.79 20.19
CA GLY A 63 5.68 -21.89 21.35
C GLY A 63 4.34 -21.18 21.53
N PHE A 64 4.09 -20.73 22.76
CA PHE A 64 2.97 -19.86 23.12
C PHE A 64 3.48 -18.45 23.42
N TYR A 65 2.79 -17.44 22.90
CA TYR A 65 3.16 -16.03 23.00
C TYR A 65 1.99 -15.24 23.58
N ALA A 66 2.27 -14.40 24.58
CA ALA A 66 1.33 -13.40 25.06
C ALA A 66 1.80 -12.02 24.57
N VAL A 67 0.98 -11.36 23.75
CA VAL A 67 1.26 -10.02 23.23
C VAL A 67 0.33 -9.01 23.87
N GLU A 68 0.94 -7.97 24.43
CA GLU A 68 0.28 -6.87 25.12
C GLU A 68 0.60 -5.56 24.39
N LYS A 69 -0.39 -4.68 24.25
CA LYS A 69 -0.19 -3.32 23.72
C LYS A 69 -0.05 -2.34 24.86
N ARG A 70 1.11 -1.70 24.95
CA ARG A 70 1.40 -0.69 25.98
C ARG A 70 1.30 0.72 25.40
N LYS A 71 0.58 1.59 26.11
CA LYS A 71 0.49 3.03 25.77
C LYS A 71 1.80 3.75 26.05
N VAL A 72 2.52 3.34 27.09
CA VAL A 72 3.84 3.86 27.45
C VAL A 72 4.83 2.69 27.41
N PRO A 73 5.69 2.59 26.38
CA PRO A 73 6.71 1.57 26.31
C PRO A 73 7.81 1.82 27.35
N ASP A 74 8.38 0.74 27.90
CA ASP A 74 9.65 0.82 28.62
C ASP A 74 10.79 0.95 27.61
N LEU A 75 11.19 2.20 27.35
CA LEU A 75 12.25 2.55 26.40
C LEU A 75 13.65 2.47 27.00
N ILE A 76 13.76 2.22 28.31
CA ILE A 76 15.03 2.19 29.03
C ILE A 76 15.67 0.81 28.89
N SER A 77 14.86 -0.25 28.94
CA SER A 77 15.36 -1.64 28.96
C SER A 77 15.26 -2.38 27.62
N ARG A 78 14.60 -1.81 26.59
CA ARG A 78 14.26 -2.56 25.36
C ARG A 78 14.51 -1.78 24.07
N HIS A 79 14.97 -2.50 23.04
CA HIS A 79 15.07 -1.99 21.68
C HIS A 79 13.72 -2.10 20.96
N LEU A 80 13.29 -1.00 20.32
CA LEU A 80 12.11 -1.00 19.45
C LEU A 80 12.48 -1.50 18.05
N HIS A 81 11.76 -2.51 17.57
CA HIS A 81 11.80 -2.88 16.16
C HIS A 81 10.89 -1.95 15.34
N TRP A 82 11.33 -1.57 14.14
CA TRP A 82 10.63 -0.64 13.26
C TRP A 82 10.36 -1.29 11.90
N PHE A 83 9.09 -1.56 11.61
CA PHE A 83 8.61 -2.08 10.33
C PHE A 83 8.60 -0.97 9.27
N ARG A 84 9.76 -0.68 8.70
CA ARG A 84 9.94 0.37 7.66
C ARG A 84 10.54 -0.16 6.37
N TRP A 85 11.38 -1.19 6.48
CA TRP A 85 12.17 -1.69 5.36
C TRP A 85 11.38 -2.63 4.47
N GLU A 86 10.33 -3.25 4.98
CA GLU A 86 9.38 -4.03 4.21
C GLU A 86 8.69 -3.13 3.17
N ALA A 87 8.19 -1.96 3.62
CA ALA A 87 7.62 -0.95 2.74
C ALA A 87 8.66 -0.35 1.79
N GLY A 88 9.84 0.02 2.33
CA GLY A 88 10.91 0.65 1.56
C GLY A 88 11.46 -0.24 0.44
N THR A 89 11.77 -1.50 0.76
CA THR A 89 12.31 -2.45 -0.23
C THR A 89 11.27 -2.84 -1.28
N THR A 90 9.99 -3.00 -0.90
CA THR A 90 8.92 -3.23 -1.86
C THR A 90 8.78 -2.06 -2.84
N TRP A 91 8.78 -0.83 -2.33
CA TRP A 91 8.66 0.35 -3.19
C TRP A 91 9.88 0.54 -4.10
N LEU A 92 11.11 0.41 -3.56
CA LEU A 92 12.34 0.56 -4.34
C LEU A 92 12.44 -0.47 -5.46
N SER A 93 12.19 -1.75 -5.13
CA SER A 93 12.17 -2.83 -6.14
C SER A 93 11.05 -2.66 -7.16
N GLY A 94 9.88 -2.20 -6.74
CA GLY A 94 8.74 -1.92 -7.62
C GLY A 94 9.02 -0.76 -8.57
N MET A 95 9.66 0.31 -8.08
CA MET A 95 10.10 1.43 -8.92
C MET A 95 11.17 1.01 -9.91
N ALA A 96 12.14 0.18 -9.48
CA ALA A 96 13.15 -0.38 -10.37
C ALA A 96 12.51 -1.22 -11.49
N LEU A 97 11.48 -2.03 -11.18
CA LEU A 97 10.70 -2.77 -12.18
C LEU A 97 9.92 -1.85 -13.11
N LEU A 98 9.30 -0.79 -12.58
CA LEU A 98 8.56 0.18 -13.38
C LEU A 98 9.49 0.85 -14.40
N VAL A 99 10.67 1.28 -13.94
CA VAL A 99 11.70 1.87 -14.81
C VAL A 99 12.17 0.86 -15.85
N LEU A 100 12.60 -0.34 -15.43
CA LEU A 100 13.16 -1.34 -16.32
C LEU A 100 12.16 -1.81 -17.39
N VAL A 101 10.95 -2.15 -16.97
CA VAL A 101 9.94 -2.79 -17.84
C VAL A 101 9.19 -1.76 -18.68
N TYR A 102 8.82 -0.62 -18.09
CA TYR A 102 7.90 0.33 -18.74
C TYR A 102 8.59 1.58 -19.26
N TYR A 103 9.65 2.07 -18.62
CA TYR A 103 10.27 3.35 -19.00
C TYR A 103 11.48 3.19 -19.92
N LEU A 104 12.28 2.15 -19.71
CA LEU A 104 13.45 1.84 -20.54
C LEU A 104 13.13 0.85 -21.68
N GLY A 105 12.17 -0.05 -21.46
CA GLY A 105 11.83 -1.15 -22.39
C GLY A 105 11.09 -0.75 -23.66
N GLY A 106 10.76 0.54 -23.86
CA GLY A 106 10.27 1.13 -25.11
C GLY A 106 8.89 0.71 -25.62
N GLY A 107 8.35 -0.45 -25.24
CA GLY A 107 7.11 -1.01 -25.81
C GLY A 107 6.07 -1.55 -24.83
N ALA A 108 6.35 -1.59 -23.51
CA ALA A 108 5.36 -2.08 -22.55
C ALA A 108 4.38 -0.98 -22.08
N LEU A 109 4.80 0.29 -22.12
CA LEU A 109 4.04 1.43 -21.61
C LEU A 109 3.00 1.96 -22.60
N VAL A 110 3.40 2.07 -23.87
CA VAL A 110 2.60 2.65 -24.95
C VAL A 110 2.15 1.58 -25.92
N ASP A 111 0.99 1.79 -26.53
CA ASP A 111 0.40 0.93 -27.54
C ASP A 111 -0.18 1.83 -28.64
N PRO A 112 0.34 1.79 -29.88
CA PRO A 112 -0.15 2.63 -30.98
C PRO A 112 -1.64 2.40 -31.31
N ASP A 113 -2.19 1.22 -31.02
CA ASP A 113 -3.61 0.94 -31.22
C ASP A 113 -4.49 1.63 -30.16
N VAL A 114 -3.89 2.13 -29.07
CA VAL A 114 -4.56 2.89 -28.01
C VAL A 114 -4.36 4.40 -28.19
N SER A 115 -3.11 4.85 -28.33
CA SER A 115 -2.80 6.26 -28.57
C SER A 115 -1.41 6.49 -29.17
N GLU A 116 -1.24 7.60 -29.90
CA GLU A 116 0.03 8.00 -30.52
C GLU A 116 0.95 8.79 -29.56
N ILE A 117 0.78 8.64 -28.24
CA ILE A 117 1.60 9.34 -27.26
C ILE A 117 3.07 8.93 -27.36
N SER A 118 3.99 9.91 -27.31
CA SER A 118 5.42 9.62 -27.26
C SER A 118 5.80 8.92 -25.94
N VAL A 119 6.80 8.05 -25.98
CA VAL A 119 7.29 7.34 -24.77
C VAL A 119 7.68 8.32 -23.67
N VAL A 120 8.32 9.45 -24.02
CA VAL A 120 8.73 10.47 -23.04
C VAL A 120 7.52 11.10 -22.35
N ALA A 121 6.49 11.47 -23.12
CA ALA A 121 5.26 12.01 -22.55
C ALA A 121 4.52 10.97 -21.69
N ALA A 122 4.51 9.71 -22.12
CA ALA A 122 3.90 8.61 -21.36
C ALA A 122 4.63 8.37 -20.02
N VAL A 123 5.97 8.38 -20.01
CA VAL A 123 6.77 8.30 -18.78
C VAL A 123 6.48 9.49 -17.86
N GLY A 124 6.40 10.70 -18.42
CA GLY A 124 6.03 11.91 -17.68
C GLY A 124 4.65 11.81 -17.03
N LEU A 125 3.66 11.31 -17.75
CA LEU A 125 2.31 11.07 -17.21
C LEU A 125 2.31 9.99 -16.13
N GLY A 126 3.07 8.90 -16.31
CA GLY A 126 3.21 7.84 -15.32
C GLY A 126 3.80 8.37 -14.00
N LEU A 127 4.94 9.07 -14.07
CA LEU A 127 5.55 9.71 -12.90
C LEU A 127 4.65 10.78 -12.27
N GLY A 128 4.00 11.59 -13.11
CA GLY A 128 3.03 12.60 -12.69
C GLY A 128 1.85 11.99 -11.94
N LEU A 129 1.36 10.82 -12.35
CA LEU A 129 0.32 10.09 -11.64
C LEU A 129 0.78 9.62 -10.26
N LEU A 130 2.01 9.10 -10.13
CA LEU A 130 2.51 8.64 -8.83
C LEU A 130 2.65 9.80 -7.83
N ILE A 131 3.22 10.92 -8.27
CA ILE A 131 3.42 12.11 -7.43
C ILE A 131 2.08 12.81 -7.17
N GLY A 132 1.34 13.11 -8.23
CA GLY A 132 0.06 13.81 -8.16
C GLY A 132 -0.99 13.02 -7.40
N GLY A 133 -1.07 11.70 -7.61
CA GLY A 133 -1.95 10.81 -6.85
C GLY A 133 -1.65 10.84 -5.36
N GLY A 134 -0.36 10.83 -4.98
CA GLY A 134 0.08 11.00 -3.60
C GLY A 134 -0.35 12.34 -2.98
N ILE A 135 -0.11 13.44 -3.69
CA ILE A 135 -0.49 14.79 -3.23
C ILE A 135 -2.01 14.90 -3.06
N VAL A 136 -2.79 14.50 -4.06
CA VAL A 136 -4.25 14.60 -4.00
C VAL A 136 -4.81 13.74 -2.86
N TYR A 137 -4.32 12.52 -2.71
CA TYR A 137 -4.69 11.65 -1.59
C TYR A 137 -4.37 12.31 -0.24
N ASP A 138 -3.20 12.94 -0.07
CA ASP A 138 -2.85 13.63 1.16
C ASP A 138 -3.74 14.83 1.43
N LEU A 139 -4.04 15.64 0.42
CA LEU A 139 -4.97 16.76 0.55
C LEU A 139 -6.37 16.30 0.94
N MET A 140 -6.87 15.22 0.33
CA MET A 140 -8.15 14.61 0.72
C MET A 140 -8.15 14.18 2.19
N MET A 141 -7.06 13.56 2.63
CA MET A 141 -6.91 13.09 4.01
C MET A 141 -6.76 14.21 5.04
N MET A 142 -6.18 15.35 4.66
CA MET A 142 -6.06 16.54 5.50
C MET A 142 -7.34 17.38 5.53
N SER A 143 -8.20 17.24 4.53
CA SER A 143 -9.49 17.94 4.45
C SER A 143 -10.55 17.33 5.40
N PRO A 144 -11.72 17.97 5.57
CA PRO A 144 -12.85 17.39 6.30
C PRO A 144 -13.29 16.02 5.76
N LEU A 145 -12.98 15.71 4.49
CA LEU A 145 -13.27 14.42 3.88
C LEU A 145 -12.58 13.26 4.60
N GLY A 146 -11.35 13.45 5.09
CA GLY A 146 -10.61 12.45 5.85
C GLY A 146 -11.29 12.03 7.16
N ARG A 147 -12.24 12.83 7.67
CA ARG A 147 -13.04 12.52 8.86
C ARG A 147 -14.33 11.74 8.53
N ASN A 148 -14.73 11.67 7.26
CA ASN A 148 -15.92 10.95 6.81
C ASN A 148 -15.52 9.78 5.91
N GLU A 149 -15.36 8.60 6.52
CA GLU A 149 -14.89 7.39 5.82
C GLU A 149 -15.73 7.00 4.61
N ARG A 150 -17.06 7.18 4.68
CA ARG A 150 -17.96 6.82 3.58
C ARG A 150 -17.77 7.77 2.40
N ALA A 151 -17.80 9.07 2.67
CA ALA A 151 -17.61 10.07 1.62
C ALA A 151 -16.21 9.94 1.00
N PHE A 152 -15.17 9.74 1.82
CA PHE A 152 -13.81 9.50 1.33
C PHE A 152 -13.75 8.29 0.41
N ALA A 153 -14.32 7.15 0.82
CA ALA A 153 -14.32 5.93 0.02
C ALA A 153 -15.05 6.12 -1.33
N VAL A 154 -16.21 6.78 -1.33
CA VAL A 154 -16.96 7.06 -2.57
C VAL A 154 -16.15 7.96 -3.52
N ILE A 155 -15.60 9.08 -3.02
CA ILE A 155 -14.82 10.01 -3.85
C ILE A 155 -13.54 9.34 -4.36
N ALA A 156 -12.80 8.65 -3.48
CA ALA A 156 -11.60 7.92 -3.86
C ALA A 156 -11.91 6.84 -4.92
N TYR A 157 -13.04 6.15 -4.80
CA TYR A 157 -13.46 5.16 -5.79
C TYR A 157 -13.72 5.81 -7.15
N LEU A 158 -14.53 6.88 -7.19
CA LEU A 158 -14.82 7.61 -8.44
C LEU A 158 -13.55 8.15 -9.10
N MET A 159 -12.59 8.63 -8.31
CA MET A 159 -11.28 9.04 -8.81
C MET A 159 -10.50 7.87 -9.40
N VAL A 160 -10.48 6.70 -8.74
CA VAL A 160 -9.84 5.50 -9.28
C VAL A 160 -10.49 5.07 -10.58
N VAL A 161 -11.82 5.13 -10.70
CA VAL A 161 -12.54 4.85 -11.96
C VAL A 161 -12.12 5.83 -13.05
N GLY A 162 -12.10 7.13 -12.75
CA GLY A 162 -11.69 8.17 -13.70
C GLY A 162 -10.24 8.02 -14.16
N ILE A 163 -9.32 7.73 -13.23
CA ILE A 163 -7.92 7.43 -13.52
C ILE A 163 -7.82 6.17 -14.38
N SER A 164 -8.49 5.08 -14.01
CA SER A 164 -8.47 3.82 -14.76
C SER A 164 -8.96 4.02 -16.19
N TYR A 165 -10.04 4.79 -16.36
CA TYR A 165 -10.55 5.16 -17.68
C TYR A 165 -9.51 5.97 -18.45
N GLY A 166 -9.00 7.06 -17.86
CA GLY A 166 -8.02 7.93 -18.53
C GLY A 166 -6.77 7.18 -18.96
N LEU A 167 -6.19 6.35 -18.09
CA LEU A 167 -5.02 5.54 -18.41
C LEU A 167 -5.29 4.52 -19.52
N SER A 168 -6.48 3.91 -19.55
CA SER A 168 -6.86 2.98 -20.63
C SER A 168 -6.99 3.62 -22.01
N ARG A 169 -7.02 4.97 -22.08
CA ARG A 169 -7.05 5.73 -23.33
C ARG A 169 -5.67 6.24 -23.77
N VAL A 170 -4.65 6.03 -22.95
CA VAL A 170 -3.31 6.61 -23.18
C VAL A 170 -2.23 5.53 -23.16
N PHE A 171 -2.30 4.60 -22.22
CA PHE A 171 -1.32 3.53 -22.05
C PHE A 171 -1.83 2.21 -22.62
N SER A 172 -0.90 1.28 -22.86
CA SER A 172 -1.26 -0.12 -23.09
C SER A 172 -2.15 -0.62 -21.92
N GLY A 173 -3.09 -1.53 -22.20
CA GLY A 173 -3.97 -2.04 -21.15
C GLY A 173 -3.19 -2.62 -19.95
N ARG A 174 -2.08 -3.31 -20.25
CA ARG A 174 -1.15 -3.83 -19.25
C ARG A 174 -0.56 -2.71 -18.38
N ALA A 175 -0.06 -1.65 -19.01
CA ALA A 175 0.54 -0.54 -18.30
C ALA A 175 -0.49 0.26 -17.50
N ALA A 176 -1.72 0.42 -17.98
CA ALA A 176 -2.79 1.07 -17.22
C ALA A 176 -3.03 0.36 -15.87
N TYR A 177 -3.10 -0.97 -15.86
CA TYR A 177 -3.27 -1.77 -14.65
C TYR A 177 -2.09 -1.61 -13.69
N ILE A 178 -0.88 -1.72 -14.21
CA ILE A 178 0.34 -1.59 -13.39
C ILE A 178 0.50 -0.18 -12.85
N GLN A 179 0.17 0.86 -13.61
CA GLN A 179 0.26 2.25 -13.13
C GLN A 179 -0.74 2.54 -12.01
N VAL A 180 -1.97 2.02 -12.06
CA VAL A 180 -2.90 2.13 -10.92
C VAL A 180 -2.34 1.41 -9.69
N GLY A 181 -1.78 0.21 -9.88
CA GLY A 181 -1.16 -0.56 -8.79
C GLY A 181 0.08 0.14 -8.21
N SER A 182 0.92 0.71 -9.06
CA SER A 182 2.10 1.49 -8.67
C SER A 182 1.72 2.77 -7.94
N MET A 183 0.62 3.43 -8.33
CA MET A 183 0.08 4.59 -7.63
C MET A 183 -0.33 4.22 -6.20
N PHE A 184 -1.13 3.17 -6.04
CA PHE A 184 -1.51 2.66 -4.71
C PHE A 184 -0.28 2.25 -3.88
N GLY A 185 0.65 1.48 -4.44
CA GLY A 185 1.87 1.09 -3.75
C GLY A 185 2.74 2.29 -3.32
N THR A 186 2.81 3.33 -4.15
CA THR A 186 3.52 4.58 -3.83
C THR A 186 2.84 5.36 -2.71
N ILE A 187 1.51 5.51 -2.78
CA ILE A 187 0.73 6.13 -1.69
C ILE A 187 0.94 5.35 -0.38
N MET A 188 0.89 4.03 -0.43
CA MET A 188 1.07 3.17 0.72
C MET A 188 2.46 3.31 1.34
N ALA A 189 3.52 3.38 0.52
CA ALA A 189 4.88 3.56 0.99
C ALA A 189 5.08 4.97 1.58
N ALA A 190 4.52 6.00 0.94
CA ALA A 190 4.53 7.37 1.44
C ALA A 190 3.81 7.48 2.80
N ASN A 191 2.67 6.80 2.98
CA ASN A 191 2.00 6.72 4.28
C ASN A 191 2.93 6.22 5.39
N VAL A 192 3.73 5.19 5.11
CA VAL A 192 4.70 4.67 6.09
C VAL A 192 5.79 5.70 6.38
N TRP A 193 6.48 6.17 5.34
CA TRP A 193 7.71 6.95 5.50
C TRP A 193 7.48 8.42 5.85
N MET A 194 6.41 9.03 5.36
CA MET A 194 6.15 10.46 5.52
C MET A 194 5.15 10.79 6.63
N HIS A 195 4.28 9.85 7.01
CA HIS A 195 3.22 10.11 8.00
C HIS A 195 3.37 9.24 9.26
N ILE A 196 3.44 7.91 9.10
CA ILE A 196 3.45 6.98 10.24
C ILE A 196 4.77 7.03 11.01
N LEU A 197 5.92 6.88 10.34
CA LEU A 197 7.23 6.89 11.00
C LEU A 197 7.52 8.24 11.70
N PRO A 198 7.25 9.41 11.10
CA PRO A 198 7.43 10.68 11.79
C PRO A 198 6.50 10.85 13.01
N ALA A 199 5.24 10.41 12.92
CA ALA A 199 4.32 10.42 14.06
C ALA A 199 4.85 9.55 15.22
N GLN A 200 5.29 8.31 14.92
CA GLN A 200 5.88 7.41 15.91
C GLN A 200 7.15 8.01 16.56
N LYS A 201 8.03 8.63 15.77
CA LYS A 201 9.23 9.33 16.31
C LYS A 201 8.85 10.45 17.28
N LYS A 202 7.86 11.29 16.93
CA LYS A 202 7.36 12.36 17.79
C LYS A 202 6.75 11.82 19.09
N MET A 203 5.98 10.73 19.02
CA MET A 203 5.41 10.08 20.20
C MET A 203 6.51 9.55 21.14
N ILE A 204 7.54 8.89 20.59
CA ILE A 204 8.67 8.37 21.37
C ILE A 204 9.48 9.51 22.01
N ALA A 205 9.70 10.62 21.29
CA ALA A 205 10.38 11.78 21.84
C ALA A 205 9.61 12.36 23.05
N ALA A 206 8.28 12.51 22.94
CA ALA A 206 7.46 12.97 24.04
C ALA A 206 7.57 12.05 25.28
N ILE A 207 7.53 10.72 25.10
CA ILE A 207 7.68 9.75 26.20
C ILE A 207 9.05 9.88 26.87
N LYS A 208 10.12 10.01 26.09
CA LYS A 208 11.48 10.19 26.62
C LYS A 208 11.63 11.46 27.45
N GLU A 209 10.89 12.50 27.11
CA GLU A 209 10.83 13.76 27.84
C GLU A 209 9.86 13.74 29.04
N GLY A 210 9.25 12.58 29.35
CA GLY A 210 8.25 12.47 30.42
C GLY A 210 6.91 13.12 30.10
N ARG A 211 6.66 13.49 28.84
CA ARG A 211 5.41 14.10 28.36
C ARG A 211 4.47 13.02 27.81
N LYS A 212 3.16 13.23 27.97
CA LYS A 212 2.15 12.39 27.31
C LYS A 212 2.21 12.61 25.79
N PRO A 213 2.28 11.55 24.96
CA PRO A 213 2.14 11.66 23.51
C PRO A 213 0.83 12.33 23.09
N ASP A 214 0.87 13.06 21.97
CA ASP A 214 -0.33 13.59 21.33
C ASP A 214 -1.16 12.45 20.72
N ASP A 215 -2.38 12.28 21.23
CA ASP A 215 -3.33 11.26 20.79
C ASP A 215 -3.72 11.44 19.31
N ALA A 216 -3.66 12.68 18.78
CA ALA A 216 -3.96 12.96 17.37
C ALA A 216 -2.93 12.32 16.42
N LEU A 217 -1.65 12.26 16.81
CA LEU A 217 -0.61 11.61 16.00
C LEU A 217 -0.86 10.11 15.86
N SER A 218 -1.24 9.45 16.95
CA SER A 218 -1.59 8.04 16.97
C SER A 218 -2.82 7.75 16.10
N ALA A 219 -3.87 8.59 16.23
CA ALA A 219 -5.09 8.46 15.46
C ALA A 219 -4.85 8.63 13.95
N GLN A 220 -4.06 9.63 13.55
CA GLN A 220 -3.70 9.86 12.14
C GLN A 220 -2.88 8.69 11.58
N ALA A 221 -1.86 8.22 12.29
CA ALA A 221 -1.06 7.07 11.87
C ALA A 221 -1.91 5.81 11.69
N LYS A 222 -2.84 5.55 12.64
CA LYS A 222 -3.79 4.44 12.55
C LYS A 222 -4.71 4.55 11.34
N LEU A 223 -5.20 5.75 11.04
CA LEU A 223 -6.07 5.98 9.89
C LEU A 223 -5.33 5.72 8.56
N ARG A 224 -4.08 6.19 8.42
CA ARG A 224 -3.25 5.90 7.23
C ARG A 224 -2.94 4.41 7.09
N SER A 225 -2.66 3.72 8.20
CA SER A 225 -2.48 2.27 8.20
C SER A 225 -3.73 1.54 7.71
N LYS A 226 -4.92 1.94 8.17
CA LYS A 226 -6.21 1.39 7.70
C LYS A 226 -6.41 1.59 6.19
N GLN A 227 -6.02 2.75 5.64
CA GLN A 227 -6.08 2.99 4.20
C GLN A 227 -5.11 2.06 3.43
N ASN A 228 -3.90 1.82 3.95
CA ASN A 228 -2.98 0.84 3.37
C ASN A 228 -3.60 -0.56 3.27
N THR A 229 -4.30 -1.02 4.30
CA THR A 229 -4.97 -2.33 4.28
C THR A 229 -5.98 -2.45 3.13
N PHE A 230 -6.76 -1.39 2.86
CA PHE A 230 -7.74 -1.38 1.77
C PHE A 230 -7.09 -1.32 0.38
N MET A 231 -5.96 -0.60 0.23
CA MET A 231 -5.23 -0.54 -1.04
C MET A 231 -4.47 -1.84 -1.34
N ALA A 232 -3.98 -2.54 -0.30
CA ALA A 232 -3.11 -3.70 -0.46
C ALA A 232 -3.74 -4.83 -1.28
N VAL A 233 -5.03 -5.16 -1.06
CA VAL A 233 -5.69 -6.27 -1.77
C VAL A 233 -5.83 -5.98 -3.27
N PRO A 234 -6.37 -4.82 -3.70
CA PRO A 234 -6.32 -4.41 -5.10
C PRO A 234 -4.90 -4.39 -5.68
N VAL A 235 -3.90 -3.88 -4.96
CA VAL A 235 -2.52 -3.84 -5.44
C VAL A 235 -2.01 -5.23 -5.80
N VAL A 236 -2.20 -6.21 -4.91
CA VAL A 236 -1.78 -7.60 -5.16
C VAL A 236 -2.44 -8.14 -6.42
N PHE A 237 -3.74 -7.92 -6.58
CA PHE A 237 -4.46 -8.33 -7.79
C PHE A 237 -3.88 -7.66 -9.05
N LEU A 238 -3.68 -6.34 -9.01
CA LEU A 238 -3.15 -5.57 -10.15
C LEU A 238 -1.76 -6.05 -10.56
N MET A 239 -0.92 -6.47 -9.62
CA MET A 239 0.39 -7.05 -9.93
C MET A 239 0.27 -8.42 -10.62
N ILE A 240 -0.67 -9.26 -10.18
CA ILE A 240 -0.96 -10.59 -10.74
C ILE A 240 -1.64 -10.52 -12.11
N SER A 241 -2.36 -9.43 -12.40
CA SER A 241 -3.15 -9.25 -13.63
C SER A 241 -2.37 -9.54 -14.93
N ASN A 242 -1.04 -9.34 -14.92
CA ASN A 242 -0.13 -9.69 -16.02
C ASN A 242 -0.25 -11.14 -16.50
N HIS A 243 -0.65 -12.07 -15.63
CA HIS A 243 -0.81 -13.49 -15.95
C HIS A 243 -2.16 -13.82 -16.60
N PHE A 244 -3.08 -12.86 -16.68
CA PHE A 244 -4.44 -13.07 -17.21
C PHE A 244 -4.81 -12.00 -18.25
N PRO A 245 -4.03 -11.82 -19.33
CA PRO A 245 -4.23 -10.74 -20.30
C PRO A 245 -5.66 -10.69 -20.86
N GLY A 246 -6.21 -11.84 -21.28
CA GLY A 246 -7.53 -11.87 -21.92
C GLY A 246 -8.69 -11.43 -21.02
N VAL A 247 -8.60 -11.66 -19.71
CA VAL A 247 -9.66 -11.31 -18.76
C VAL A 247 -9.40 -9.97 -18.10
N ALA A 248 -8.14 -9.62 -17.83
CA ALA A 248 -7.81 -8.40 -17.12
C ALA A 248 -7.80 -7.18 -18.05
N TYR A 249 -6.85 -7.10 -18.97
CA TYR A 249 -6.56 -5.87 -19.69
C TYR A 249 -6.72 -5.91 -21.21
N GLY A 250 -6.91 -7.10 -21.78
CA GLY A 250 -7.09 -7.30 -23.22
C GLY A 250 -8.51 -7.01 -23.74
N ASP A 251 -9.50 -6.83 -22.85
CA ASP A 251 -10.87 -6.48 -23.23
C ASP A 251 -11.03 -4.96 -23.43
N ARG A 252 -11.95 -4.55 -24.32
CA ARG A 252 -12.29 -3.13 -24.56
C ARG A 252 -12.83 -2.39 -23.32
N TYR A 253 -13.33 -3.12 -22.33
CA TYR A 253 -13.82 -2.62 -21.05
C TYR A 253 -12.79 -2.83 -19.92
N ASN A 254 -11.50 -2.96 -20.23
CA ASN A 254 -10.44 -3.17 -19.25
C ASN A 254 -10.50 -2.20 -18.05
N TRP A 255 -10.84 -0.92 -18.24
CA TRP A 255 -10.97 0.06 -17.17
C TRP A 255 -12.13 -0.25 -16.20
N ALA A 256 -13.23 -0.80 -16.71
CA ALA A 256 -14.39 -1.18 -15.92
C ALA A 256 -14.09 -2.46 -15.12
N ILE A 257 -13.43 -3.43 -15.76
CA ILE A 257 -12.93 -4.64 -15.10
C ILE A 257 -11.99 -4.26 -13.95
N LEU A 258 -11.01 -3.37 -14.20
CA LEU A 258 -10.08 -2.84 -13.20
C LEU A 258 -10.86 -2.24 -12.02
N SER A 259 -11.82 -1.36 -12.33
CA SER A 259 -12.63 -0.65 -11.35
C SER A 259 -13.47 -1.60 -10.47
N ILE A 260 -14.03 -2.65 -11.06
CA ILE A 260 -14.79 -3.68 -10.33
C ILE A 260 -13.84 -4.47 -9.42
N LEU A 261 -12.67 -4.86 -9.92
CA LEU A 261 -11.69 -5.62 -9.15
C LEU A 261 -11.12 -4.84 -7.97
N VAL A 262 -10.90 -3.53 -8.13
CA VAL A 262 -10.55 -2.65 -7.01
C VAL A 262 -11.65 -2.64 -5.96
N LEU A 263 -12.91 -2.50 -6.39
CA LEU A 263 -14.05 -2.50 -5.46
C LEU A 263 -14.17 -3.84 -4.71
N LEU A 264 -14.05 -4.96 -5.42
CA LEU A 264 -14.04 -6.30 -4.83
C LEU A 264 -12.87 -6.46 -3.84
N GLY A 265 -11.69 -5.94 -4.19
CA GLY A 265 -10.53 -5.92 -3.30
C GLY A 265 -10.78 -5.13 -2.01
N TRP A 266 -11.47 -3.99 -2.09
CA TRP A 266 -11.84 -3.22 -0.90
C TRP A 266 -12.87 -3.95 -0.03
N VAL A 267 -13.84 -4.62 -0.65
CA VAL A 267 -14.81 -5.48 0.05
C VAL A 267 -14.08 -6.63 0.74
N ALA A 268 -13.17 -7.32 0.06
CA ALA A 268 -12.36 -8.39 0.64
C ALA A 268 -11.52 -7.88 1.82
N ALA A 269 -10.83 -6.74 1.68
CA ALA A 269 -10.07 -6.10 2.76
C ALA A 269 -10.92 -5.75 3.99
N LYS A 270 -12.24 -5.54 3.83
CA LYS A 270 -13.16 -5.32 4.94
C LYS A 270 -13.37 -6.59 5.77
N PHE A 271 -13.42 -7.76 5.12
CA PHE A 271 -13.58 -9.05 5.79
C PHE A 271 -12.26 -9.55 6.37
N ILE A 272 -11.17 -9.52 5.60
CA ILE A 272 -9.87 -10.08 6.01
C ILE A 272 -9.34 -9.38 7.28
N ARG A 273 -9.55 -8.08 7.45
CA ARG A 273 -9.08 -7.37 8.66
C ARG A 273 -9.72 -7.85 9.97
N ARG A 274 -10.89 -8.50 9.88
CA ARG A 274 -11.72 -8.91 11.02
C ARG A 274 -11.61 -10.40 11.32
N ALA A 275 -11.09 -11.19 10.38
CA ALA A 275 -10.85 -12.62 10.56
C ALA A 275 -9.60 -12.78 11.45
#